data_AF-A0A0F2C9T4-F1
#
_entry.id   AF-A0A0F2C9T4-F1
#
_cell.length_a   1.000
_cell.length_b   1.000
_cell.length_c   1.000
_cell.angle_alpha   90.00
_cell.angle_beta   90.00
_cell.angle_gamma   90.00
#
_symmetry.space_group_name_H-M   'P 1'
#
loop_
_entity.id
_entity.type
_entity.pdbx_description
1 polymer ?
#
loop_
_entity_poly.entity_id
_entity_poly.type
_entity_poly.pdbx_seq_one_letter_code
_entity_poly.pdbx_strand_id
1 'polypeptide(L)'
;MSEPDIGPVPSLIQQRIAFARRRSFALYTLISSTVIAIAWFLILIIDGNDFLRWLGALVFAFSAIYGIIEFRRVRRDILAFEKQHGAGAGAQKPVR
;
A
#
# COMPACT_ATOMS: atom_id res chain seq x y z
N MET A 1 -2.28 33.03 25.04
CA MET A 1 -1.15 32.13 24.76
C MET A 1 -1.78 30.80 24.38
N SER A 2 -1.90 30.52 23.09
CA SER A 2 -2.55 29.30 22.60
C SER A 2 -1.54 28.16 22.70
N GLU A 3 -1.76 27.23 23.62
CA GLU A 3 -1.08 25.94 23.61
C GLU A 3 -1.23 25.34 22.21
N PRO A 4 -0.16 24.93 21.52
CA PRO A 4 -0.34 24.16 20.29
C PRO A 4 -1.04 22.86 20.68
N ASP A 5 -2.23 22.63 20.12
CA ASP A 5 -3.00 21.40 20.20
C ASP A 5 -2.22 20.26 19.53
N ILE A 6 -1.18 19.78 20.20
CA ILE A 6 -0.50 18.54 19.84
C ILE A 6 -1.44 17.45 20.35
N GLY A 7 -2.44 17.12 19.53
CA GLY A 7 -3.37 16.03 19.80
C GLY A 7 -2.63 14.77 20.24
N PRO A 8 -3.27 13.90 21.06
CA PRO A 8 -2.60 12.78 21.71
C PRO A 8 -1.81 11.94 20.72
N VAL A 9 -0.51 11.75 20.98
CA VAL A 9 0.37 10.95 20.14
C VAL A 9 -0.24 9.55 19.98
N PRO A 10 -0.47 9.06 18.75
CA PRO A 10 -1.16 7.80 18.53
C PRO A 10 -0.50 6.65 19.28
N SER A 11 -1.30 5.80 19.93
CA SER A 11 -0.75 4.68 20.70
C SER A 11 -0.01 3.69 19.79
N LEU A 12 0.95 2.94 20.35
CA LEU A 12 1.73 1.95 19.57
C LEU A 12 0.83 0.93 18.85
N ILE A 13 -0.31 0.58 19.44
CA ILE A 13 -1.32 -0.28 18.82
C ILE A 13 -1.99 0.42 17.64
N GLN A 14 -2.39 1.68 17.79
CA GLN A 14 -2.98 2.47 16.69
C GLN A 14 -2.00 2.66 15.53
N GLN A 15 -0.72 2.93 15.81
CA GLN A 15 0.32 3.04 14.79
C GLN A 15 0.51 1.72 14.03
N ARG A 16 0.52 0.58 14.75
CA ARG A 16 0.63 -0.74 14.11
C ARG A 16 -0.59 -1.08 13.24
N ILE A 17 -1.79 -0.74 13.69
CA ILE A 17 -3.02 -0.90 12.88
C ILE A 17 -2.95 -0.03 11.62
N ALA A 18 -2.45 1.19 11.73
CA ALA A 18 -2.28 2.07 10.57
C ALA A 18 -1.28 1.47 9.56
N PHE A 19 -0.15 0.93 10.01
CA PHE A 19 0.80 0.24 9.14
C PHE A 19 0.19 -1.00 8.47
N ALA A 20 -0.56 -1.82 9.23
CA ALA A 20 -1.26 -2.98 8.67
C ALA A 20 -2.25 -2.58 7.57
N ARG A 21 -3.03 -1.52 7.81
CA ARG A 21 -4.00 -1.00 6.84
C ARG A 21 -3.32 -0.48 5.57
N ARG A 22 -2.23 0.30 5.72
CA ARG A 22 -1.43 0.77 4.59
C ARG A 22 -0.82 -0.38 3.79
N ARG A 23 -0.31 -1.42 4.47
CA ARG A 23 0.23 -2.62 3.83
C ARG A 23 -0.85 -3.35 3.03
N SER A 24 -2.02 -3.58 3.63
CA SER A 24 -3.14 -4.24 2.96
C SER A 24 -3.59 -3.43 1.75
N PHE A 25 -3.74 -2.12 1.88
CA PHE A 25 -4.09 -1.23 0.78
C PHE A 25 -3.06 -1.31 -0.37
N ALA A 26 -1.76 -1.20 -0.07
CA ALA A 26 -0.71 -1.32 -1.07
C ALA A 26 -0.74 -2.67 -1.79
N LEU A 27 -1.01 -3.76 -1.05
CA LEU A 27 -1.15 -5.10 -1.64
C LEU A 27 -2.39 -5.22 -2.52
N TYR A 28 -3.54 -4.71 -2.07
CA TYR A 28 -4.77 -4.67 -2.86
C TYR A 28 -4.56 -3.89 -4.16
N THR A 29 -4.00 -2.69 -4.09
CA THR A 29 -3.68 -1.86 -5.25
C THR A 29 -2.73 -2.56 -6.20
N LEU A 30 -1.69 -3.21 -5.69
CA LEU A 30 -0.74 -3.95 -6.52
C LEU A 30 -1.43 -5.09 -7.28
N ILE A 31 -2.17 -5.94 -6.56
CA ILE A 31 -2.83 -7.11 -7.16
C ILE A 31 -3.88 -6.66 -8.18
N SER A 32 -4.77 -5.74 -7.80
CA SER A 32 -5.83 -5.28 -8.70
C SER A 32 -5.26 -4.60 -9.95
N SER A 33 -4.25 -3.73 -9.79
CA SER A 33 -3.62 -3.05 -10.92
C SER A 33 -2.93 -4.03 -11.85
N THR A 34 -2.26 -5.05 -11.31
CA THR A 34 -1.60 -6.08 -12.11
C THR A 34 -2.60 -6.88 -12.92
N VAL A 35 -3.70 -7.33 -12.29
CA VAL A 35 -4.77 -8.08 -12.98
C VAL A 35 -5.40 -7.25 -14.10
N ILE A 36 -5.72 -5.98 -13.83
CA ILE A 36 -6.34 -5.10 -14.83
C ILE A 36 -5.35 -4.76 -15.96
N ALA A 37 -4.06 -4.56 -15.65
CA ALA A 37 -3.03 -4.35 -16.68
C ALA A 37 -2.92 -5.56 -17.64
N ILE A 38 -2.94 -6.78 -17.08
CA ILE A 38 -2.93 -8.01 -17.89
C ILE A 38 -4.19 -8.08 -18.76
N ALA A 39 -5.37 -7.74 -18.22
CA ALA A 39 -6.61 -7.72 -19.01
C ALA A 39 -6.52 -6.75 -20.20
N TRP A 40 -6.04 -5.52 -19.99
CA TRP A 40 -5.82 -4.57 -21.09
C TRP A 40 -4.82 -5.07 -22.12
N PHE A 41 -3.74 -5.72 -21.67
CA PHE A 41 -2.74 -6.29 -22.57
C PHE A 41 -3.30 -7.44 -23.42
N LEU A 42 -4.14 -8.31 -22.84
CA LEU A 42 -4.82 -9.36 -23.59
C LEU A 42 -5.80 -8.78 -24.61
N ILE A 43 -6.56 -7.74 -24.25
CA ILE A 43 -7.46 -7.05 -25.17
C ILE A 43 -6.67 -6.42 -26.35
N LEU A 44 -5.50 -5.82 -26.09
CA LEU A 44 -4.61 -5.30 -27.15
C LEU A 44 -4.19 -6.38 -28.15
N ILE A 45 -3.91 -7.60 -27.66
CA ILE A 45 -3.50 -8.73 -28.51
C ILE A 45 -4.67 -9.24 -29.36
N ILE A 46 -5.87 -9.33 -28.79
CA ILE A 46 -7.03 -9.94 -29.45
C ILE A 46 -7.67 -8.99 -30.46
N ASP A 47 -7.94 -7.76 -30.03
CA ASP A 47 -8.80 -6.82 -30.78
C ASP A 47 -7.97 -5.75 -31.52
N GLY A 48 -6.64 -5.82 -31.47
CA GLY A 48 -5.74 -4.93 -32.19
C GLY A 48 -5.43 -3.59 -31.50
N ASN A 49 -4.68 -2.76 -32.23
CA ASN A 49 -4.07 -1.53 -31.72
C ASN A 49 -5.09 -0.39 -31.56
N ASP A 50 -5.37 0.00 -30.32
CA ASP A 50 -6.23 1.13 -29.96
C ASP A 50 -5.53 1.99 -28.90
N PHE A 51 -5.55 3.31 -29.09
CA PHE A 51 -4.97 4.28 -28.18
C PHE A 51 -5.52 4.18 -26.75
N LEU A 52 -6.84 3.98 -26.58
CA LEU A 52 -7.46 3.87 -25.26
C LEU A 52 -6.97 2.64 -24.50
N ARG A 53 -6.67 1.55 -25.22
CA ARG A 53 -6.14 0.32 -24.61
C ARG A 53 -4.70 0.47 -24.15
N TRP A 54 -3.87 1.16 -24.93
CA TRP A 54 -2.51 1.54 -24.51
C TRP A 54 -2.54 2.46 -23.30
N LEU A 55 -3.44 3.45 -23.29
CA LEU A 55 -3.62 4.34 -22.14
C LEU A 55 -4.02 3.55 -20.89
N GLY A 56 -4.98 2.63 -21.01
CA GLY A 56 -5.38 1.74 -19.92
C GLY A 56 -4.20 0.90 -19.42
N ALA A 57 -3.51 0.19 -20.31
CA ALA A 57 -2.35 -0.62 -19.97
C ALA A 57 -1.27 0.19 -19.24
N LEU A 58 -0.95 1.41 -19.72
CA LEU A 58 0.00 2.31 -19.07
C LEU A 58 -0.46 2.74 -17.68
N VAL A 59 -1.70 3.20 -17.53
CA VAL A 59 -2.25 3.64 -16.23
C VAL A 59 -2.17 2.52 -15.18
N PHE A 60 -2.54 1.31 -15.56
CA PHE A 60 -2.49 0.17 -14.64
C PHE A 60 -1.06 -0.34 -14.40
N ALA A 61 -0.17 -0.25 -15.38
CA ALA A 61 1.25 -0.51 -15.17
C ALA A 61 1.88 0.47 -14.16
N PHE A 62 1.60 1.79 -14.29
CA PHE A 62 2.06 2.78 -13.33
C PHE A 62 1.44 2.56 -11.94
N SER A 63 0.17 2.18 -11.88
CA SER A 63 -0.51 1.86 -10.61
C SER A 63 0.09 0.63 -9.92
N ALA A 64 0.51 -0.38 -10.68
CA ALA A 64 1.23 -1.53 -10.16
C ALA A 64 2.62 -1.11 -9.60
N ILE A 65 3.38 -0.30 -10.34
CA ILE A 65 4.67 0.25 -9.88
C ILE A 65 4.47 1.04 -8.57
N TYR A 66 3.45 1.88 -8.50
CA TYR A 66 3.09 2.63 -7.31
C TYR A 66 2.79 1.71 -6.12
N GLY A 67 1.99 0.66 -6.32
CA GLY A 67 1.71 -0.37 -5.30
C GLY A 67 2.99 -1.02 -4.76
N ILE A 68 3.96 -1.34 -5.62
CA ILE A 68 5.27 -1.88 -5.21
C ILE A 68 6.05 -0.87 -4.35
N ILE A 69 6.10 0.40 -4.77
CA ILE A 69 6.83 1.45 -4.05
C ILE A 69 6.21 1.65 -2.66
N GLU A 70 4.89 1.75 -2.56
CA GLU A 70 4.19 1.90 -1.29
C GLU A 70 4.38 0.69 -0.39
N PHE A 71 4.31 -0.53 -0.93
CA PHE A 71 4.60 -1.73 -0.16
C PHE A 71 6.02 -1.70 0.43
N ARG A 72 7.02 -1.28 -0.35
CA ARG A 72 8.41 -1.14 0.12
C ARG A 72 8.58 -0.01 1.14
N ARG A 73 7.83 1.09 1.02
CA ARG A 73 7.83 2.18 2.01
C ARG A 73 7.24 1.71 3.32
N VAL A 74 6.04 1.12 3.31
CA VAL A 74 5.40 0.59 4.52
C VAL A 74 6.29 -0.45 5.22
N ARG A 75 6.95 -1.32 4.46
CA ARG A 75 7.90 -2.28 5.04
C ARG A 75 9.07 -1.60 5.74
N ARG A 76 9.64 -0.54 5.15
CA ARG A 76 10.71 0.24 5.77
C ARG A 76 10.23 0.97 7.02
N ASP A 77 9.03 1.53 7.00
CA ASP A 77 8.46 2.25 8.14
C ASP A 77 8.21 1.30 9.32
N ILE A 78 7.69 0.09 9.07
CA ILE A 78 7.53 -0.95 10.10
C ILE A 78 8.89 -1.34 10.70
N LEU A 79 9.91 -1.55 9.87
CA LEU A 79 11.25 -1.90 10.35
C LEU A 79 11.86 -0.77 11.20
N ALA A 80 11.69 0.49 10.80
CA ALA A 80 12.14 1.64 11.57
C ALA A 80 11.39 1.75 12.91
N PHE A 81 10.08 1.51 12.90
CA PHE A 81 9.25 1.50 14.09
C PHE A 81 9.66 0.40 15.07
N GLU A 82 9.87 -0.83 14.59
CA GLU A 82 10.32 -1.96 15.42
C GLU A 82 11.75 -1.75 15.95
N LYS A 83 12.63 -1.09 15.19
CA LYS A 83 13.97 -0.72 15.66
C LYS A 83 13.92 0.27 16.83
N GLN A 84 12.92 1.16 16.86
CA GLN A 84 12.76 2.16 17.92
C GLN A 84 12.02 1.63 19.16
N HIS A 85 11.02 0.77 18.96
CA HIS A 85 10.08 0.37 20.04
C HIS A 85 10.20 -1.10 20.47
N GLY A 86 11.08 -1.87 19.81
CA GLY A 86 11.24 -3.30 20.03
C GLY A 86 10.50 -4.17 19.01
N ALA A 87 11.05 -5.36 18.76
CA ALA A 87 10.46 -6.32 17.83
C ALA A 87 9.04 -6.69 18.27
N GLY A 88 8.06 -6.55 17.36
CA GLY A 88 6.66 -6.82 17.67
C GLY A 88 5.96 -5.74 18.51
N ALA A 89 6.52 -4.53 18.63
CA ALA A 89 5.86 -3.42 19.29
C ALA A 89 4.42 -3.21 18.77
N GLY A 90 3.47 -3.05 19.69
CA GLY A 90 2.05 -2.90 19.38
C GLY A 90 1.33 -4.19 18.93
N ALA A 91 1.94 -5.37 19.09
CA ALA A 91 1.28 -6.64 18.77
C ALA A 91 0.16 -7.00 19.75
N GLN A 92 -1.06 -7.15 19.24
CA GLN A 92 -2.15 -7.77 19.98
C GLN A 92 -2.05 -9.29 19.87
N LYS A 93 -2.04 -9.98 21.02
CA LYS A 93 -2.21 -11.42 21.05
C LYS A 93 -3.70 -11.74 20.85
N PRO A 94 -4.06 -12.69 19.97
CA PRO A 94 -5.44 -13.15 19.90
C PRO A 94 -5.83 -13.76 21.25
N VAL A 95 -6.99 -13.36 21.77
CA VAL A 95 -7.58 -14.02 22.94
C VAL A 95 -8.09 -15.39 22.45
N ARG A 96 -7.55 -16.47 23.01
CA ARG A 96 -8.00 -17.85 22.78
C ARG A 96 -8.82 -18.32 23.96
#